data_AF-A0A923G3E7-F1
#
_entry.id   AF-A0A923G3E7-F1
#
_cell.length_a   1.000
_cell.length_b   1.000
_cell.length_c   1.000
_cell.angle_alpha   90.00
_cell.angle_beta   90.00
_cell.angle_gamma   90.00
#
_symmetry.space_group_name_H-M   'P 1'
#
loop_
_entity.id
_entity.type
_entity.pdbx_description
1 polymer ?
#
loop_
_entity_poly.entity_id
_entity_poly.type
_entity_poly.pdbx_seq_one_letter_code
_entity_poly.pdbx_strand_id
1 'polypeptide(L)'
;MEQFVPWSESVAVIQLHYPQVGGGCKPYPSDTMLRTHLLQNWLLLSDPAIEQALHETTSMRQFARRRTERRSPKARLFPAPRGQASAWAGIQELINNYLQENGL
;
A
#
# COMPACT_ATOMS: atom_id res chain seq x y z
N MET A 1 7.07 -11.86 4.57
CA MET A 1 5.95 -10.89 4.57
C MET A 1 4.72 -11.40 3.84
N GLU A 2 4.85 -12.19 2.76
CA GLU A 2 3.67 -12.68 2.01
C GLU A 2 2.70 -13.53 2.87
N GLN A 3 3.19 -14.22 3.90
CA GLN A 3 2.39 -15.10 4.77
C GLN A 3 1.64 -14.41 5.92
N PHE A 4 1.95 -13.15 6.22
CA PHE A 4 1.40 -12.45 7.40
C PHE A 4 0.20 -11.57 7.05
N VAL A 5 -0.11 -11.47 5.75
CA VAL A 5 -1.15 -10.58 5.24
C VAL A 5 -2.04 -11.39 4.30
N PRO A 6 -3.36 -11.44 4.54
CA PRO A 6 -4.31 -12.00 3.60
C PRO A 6 -4.47 -11.03 2.41
N TRP A 7 -3.57 -11.15 1.43
CA TRP A 7 -3.46 -10.21 0.31
C TRP A 7 -4.73 -10.10 -0.52
N SER A 8 -5.38 -11.22 -0.84
CA SER A 8 -6.59 -11.22 -1.67
C SER A 8 -7.73 -10.43 -1.03
N GLU A 9 -7.94 -10.59 0.27
CA GLU A 9 -8.99 -9.91 1.03
C GLU A 9 -8.64 -8.44 1.26
N SER A 10 -7.40 -8.15 1.65
CA SER A 10 -6.90 -6.79 1.84
C SER A 10 -7.02 -5.94 0.57
N VAL A 11 -6.68 -6.53 -0.58
CA VAL A 11 -6.79 -5.85 -1.88
C VAL A 11 -8.25 -5.61 -2.27
N ALA A 12 -9.18 -6.50 -1.91
CA ALA A 12 -10.61 -6.32 -2.17
C ALA A 12 -11.18 -5.14 -1.37
N VAL A 13 -10.82 -5.02 -0.09
CA VAL A 13 -11.22 -3.88 0.77
C VAL A 13 -10.70 -2.56 0.19
N ILE A 14 -9.45 -2.52 -0.26
CA ILE A 14 -8.89 -1.31 -0.87
C ILE A 14 -9.62 -0.93 -2.16
N GLN A 15 -9.92 -1.89 -3.01
CA GLN A 15 -10.57 -1.61 -4.30
C GLN A 15 -11.93 -0.94 -4.13
N LEU A 16 -12.65 -1.19 -3.03
CA LEU A 16 -13.93 -0.54 -2.73
C LEU A 16 -13.78 0.98 -2.49
N HIS A 17 -12.64 1.40 -1.94
CA HIS A 17 -12.39 2.79 -1.54
C HIS A 17 -11.44 3.54 -2.47
N TYR A 18 -10.70 2.82 -3.32
CA TYR A 18 -9.70 3.41 -4.20
C TYR A 18 -10.33 3.81 -5.55
N PRO A 19 -10.31 5.10 -5.91
CA PRO A 19 -10.98 5.57 -7.12
C PRO A 19 -10.35 4.95 -8.36
N GLN A 20 -11.14 4.18 -9.10
CA GLN A 20 -10.75 3.71 -10.42
C GLN A 20 -10.85 4.86 -11.42
N VAL A 21 -9.70 5.46 -11.72
CA VAL A 21 -9.41 6.25 -12.92
C VAL A 21 -10.34 7.45 -13.17
N GLY A 22 -9.98 8.59 -12.59
CA GLY A 22 -10.65 9.86 -12.87
C GLY A 22 -9.70 11.05 -12.73
N GLY A 23 -8.91 11.32 -13.77
CA GLY A 23 -8.14 12.57 -13.90
C GLY A 23 -6.64 12.39 -14.08
N GLY A 24 -6.19 12.24 -15.34
CA GLY A 24 -4.85 12.56 -15.86
C GLY A 24 -3.64 11.76 -15.33
N CYS A 25 -3.60 11.44 -14.05
CA CYS A 25 -2.62 10.58 -13.40
C CYS A 25 -3.15 9.15 -13.38
N LYS A 26 -2.37 8.20 -13.92
CA LYS A 26 -2.65 6.78 -13.71
C LYS A 26 -2.47 6.48 -12.22
N PRO A 27 -3.52 6.04 -11.51
CA PRO A 27 -3.37 5.61 -10.13
C PRO A 27 -2.48 4.36 -10.07
N TYR A 28 -1.80 4.15 -8.94
CA TYR A 28 -1.02 2.94 -8.74
C TYR A 28 -1.94 1.72 -8.72
N PRO A 29 -1.46 0.53 -9.14
CA PRO A 29 -2.18 -0.71 -8.88
C PRO A 29 -2.50 -0.84 -7.38
N SER A 30 -3.71 -1.30 -7.03
CA SER A 30 -4.16 -1.43 -5.64
C SER A 30 -3.21 -2.27 -4.78
N ASP A 31 -2.63 -3.32 -5.35
CA ASP A 31 -1.62 -4.17 -4.70
C ASP A 31 -0.31 -3.41 -4.40
N THR A 32 0.20 -2.61 -5.34
CA THR A 32 1.39 -1.77 -5.11
C THR A 32 1.15 -0.77 -4.00
N MET A 33 -0.01 -0.10 -4.03
CA MET A 33 -0.36 0.89 -3.02
C MET A 33 -0.50 0.28 -1.62
N LEU A 34 -1.16 -0.87 -1.50
CA LEU A 34 -1.27 -1.62 -0.25
C LEU A 34 0.11 -1.98 0.32
N ARG A 35 0.98 -2.56 -0.52
CA ARG A 35 2.32 -2.99 -0.12
C ARG A 35 3.16 -1.82 0.36
N THR A 36 3.05 -0.67 -0.30
CA THR A 36 3.75 0.54 0.13
C THR A 36 3.25 1.08 1.46
N HIS A 37 1.93 1.08 1.70
CA HIS A 37 1.38 1.47 3.00
C HIS A 37 1.79 0.54 4.13
N LEU A 38 1.83 -0.77 3.88
CA LEU A 38 2.29 -1.74 4.88
C LEU A 38 3.75 -1.49 5.25
N LEU A 39 4.64 -1.26 4.25
CA LEU A 39 6.03 -0.88 4.52
C LEU A 39 6.12 0.42 5.31
N GLN A 40 5.30 1.42 4.96
CA GLN A 40 5.26 2.69 5.66
C GLN A 40 4.87 2.52 7.13
N ASN A 41 3.86 1.69 7.41
CA ASN A 41 3.40 1.41 8.76
C ASN A 41 4.40 0.57 9.56
N TRP A 42 4.99 -0.47 8.96
CA TRP A 42 5.95 -1.35 9.63
C TRP A 42 7.29 -0.67 9.92
N LEU A 43 7.74 0.22 9.05
CA LEU A 43 9.00 0.94 9.20
C LEU A 43 8.82 2.35 9.78
N LEU A 44 7.59 2.74 10.13
CA LEU A 44 7.23 4.07 10.65
C LEU A 44 7.74 5.22 9.74
N LEU A 45 7.65 5.03 8.42
CA LEU A 45 8.15 6.00 7.43
C LEU A 45 7.10 7.05 7.10
N SER A 46 7.54 8.26 6.76
CA SER A 46 6.69 9.27 6.14
C SER A 46 6.57 9.05 4.63
N ASP A 47 5.58 9.67 3.97
CA ASP A 47 5.42 9.62 2.51
C ASP A 47 6.72 9.94 1.73
N PRO A 48 7.50 11.00 2.06
CA PRO A 48 8.76 11.25 1.37
C PRO A 48 9.83 10.20 1.71
N ALA A 49 9.84 9.67 2.94
CA ALA A 49 10.83 8.69 3.36
C ALA A 49 10.61 7.33 2.68
N ILE A 50 9.36 6.87 2.53
CA ILE A 50 9.06 5.63 1.79
C ILE A 50 9.37 5.77 0.30
N GLU A 51 9.14 6.94 -0.30
CA GLU A 51 9.52 7.19 -1.69
C GLU A 51 11.02 7.08 -1.91
N GLN A 52 11.79 7.69 -1.02
CA GLN A 52 13.24 7.58 -1.03
C GLN A 52 13.69 6.12 -0.84
N ALA A 53 13.10 5.40 0.11
CA ALA A 53 13.43 4.01 0.38
C ALA A 53 13.12 3.08 -0.82
N LEU A 54 12.01 3.30 -1.53
CA LEU A 54 11.67 2.58 -2.77
C LEU A 54 12.60 2.94 -3.94
N HIS A 55 13.15 4.16 -3.95
CA HIS A 55 14.13 4.59 -4.94
C HIS A 55 15.53 4.02 -4.64
N GLU A 56 15.96 3.97 -3.39
CA GLU A 56 17.31 3.53 -3.00
C GLU A 56 17.43 2.02 -2.83
N THR A 57 16.41 1.37 -2.26
CA THR A 57 16.48 -0.05 -1.88
C THR A 57 15.70 -0.93 -2.86
N THR A 58 16.44 -1.72 -3.64
CA THR A 58 15.86 -2.67 -4.61
C THR A 58 14.88 -3.66 -3.97
N SER A 59 15.19 -4.18 -2.77
CA SER A 59 14.32 -5.15 -2.07
C SER A 59 12.96 -4.56 -1.71
N MET A 60 12.90 -3.31 -1.23
CA MET A 60 11.65 -2.62 -0.92
C MET A 60 10.85 -2.32 -2.20
N ARG A 61 11.55 -1.95 -3.28
CA ARG A 61 10.94 -1.73 -4.60
C ARG A 61 10.30 -3.00 -5.16
N GLN A 62 11.00 -4.13 -5.08
CA GLN A 62 10.49 -5.43 -5.49
C GLN A 62 9.29 -5.86 -4.63
N PHE A 63 9.37 -5.65 -3.32
CA PHE A 63 8.26 -5.96 -2.42
C PHE A 63 7.00 -5.17 -2.77
N ALA A 64 7.12 -3.87 -3.07
CA ALA A 64 6.02 -3.02 -3.53
C ALA A 64 5.57 -3.30 -4.97
N ARG A 65 6.19 -4.25 -5.67
CA ARG A 65 5.98 -4.56 -7.10
C ARG A 65 6.07 -3.32 -7.99
N ARG A 66 6.94 -2.38 -7.61
CA ARG A 66 7.10 -1.11 -8.32
C ARG A 66 8.15 -1.29 -9.42
N ARG A 67 7.78 -0.98 -10.67
CA ARG A 67 8.74 -0.95 -11.77
C ARG A 67 9.69 0.24 -11.60
N THR A 68 10.93 0.05 -12.00
CA THR A 68 11.93 1.13 -12.11
C THR A 68 11.55 2.02 -13.29
N GLU A 69 10.58 2.91 -13.11
CA GLU A 69 10.27 3.94 -14.10
C GLU A 69 10.97 5.25 -13.71
N ARG A 70 11.58 5.94 -14.68
CA ARG A 70 12.32 7.20 -14.47
C ARG A 70 11.44 8.35 -13.93
N ARG A 71 10.11 8.16 -13.88
CA ARG A 71 9.14 9.18 -13.50
C ARG A 71 8.27 8.63 -12.38
N SER A 72 8.58 8.96 -11.13
CA SER A 72 7.61 8.83 -10.05
C SER A 72 6.39 9.67 -10.44
N PRO A 73 5.18 9.08 -10.49
CA PRO A 73 3.95 9.86 -10.59
C PRO A 73 4.02 11.01 -9.57
N LYS A 74 3.88 12.27 -10.01
CA LYS A 74 3.73 13.43 -9.11
C LYS A 74 2.43 13.37 -8.30
N ALA A 75 1.64 12.31 -8.45
CA ALA A 75 0.60 11.99 -7.51
C ALA A 75 1.29 11.79 -6.15
N ARG A 76 0.87 12.58 -5.15
CA ARG A 76 1.04 12.21 -3.75
C ARG A 76 0.73 10.72 -3.67
N LEU A 77 1.63 9.90 -3.13
CA LEU A 77 1.45 8.43 -3.08
C LEU A 77 0.05 8.06 -2.59
N PHE A 78 -0.51 8.96 -1.78
CA PHE A 78 -1.85 8.92 -1.24
C PHE A 78 -2.57 10.23 -1.56
N PRO A 79 -3.62 10.26 -2.41
CA PRO A 79 -4.50 11.42 -2.44
C PRO A 79 -5.09 11.65 -1.03
N ALA A 80 -5.13 12.90 -0.57
CA ALA A 80 -5.67 13.23 0.76
C ALA A 80 -7.11 12.69 0.93
N PRO A 81 -7.45 12.12 2.10
CA PRO A 81 -8.58 11.20 2.21
C PRO A 81 -9.92 11.93 2.28
N ARG A 82 -10.88 11.45 1.49
CA ARG A 82 -12.22 11.23 2.01
C ARG A 82 -12.47 9.73 1.97
N GLY A 83 -12.55 9.08 3.14
CA GLY A 83 -12.92 7.66 3.29
C GLY A 83 -11.79 6.61 3.29
N GLN A 84 -10.52 6.98 3.10
CA GLN A 84 -9.40 6.01 3.10
C GLN A 84 -8.93 5.58 4.50
N ALA A 85 -9.09 6.43 5.53
CA ALA A 85 -8.69 6.10 6.90
C ALA A 85 -9.50 4.91 7.47
N SER A 86 -10.80 4.84 7.17
CA SER A 86 -11.66 3.73 7.59
C SER A 86 -11.35 2.43 6.83
N ALA A 87 -10.94 2.54 5.56
CA ALA A 87 -10.50 1.39 4.77
C ALA A 87 -9.21 0.79 5.35
N TRP A 88 -8.25 1.65 5.71
CA TRP A 88 -7.00 1.23 6.32
C TRP A 88 -7.21 0.59 7.69
N ALA A 89 -8.07 1.17 8.53
CA ALA A 89 -8.44 0.59 9.81
C ALA A 89 -9.01 -0.83 9.65
N GLY A 90 -9.91 -1.04 8.67
CA GLY A 90 -10.48 -2.35 8.38
C GLY A 90 -9.44 -3.37 7.90
N ILE A 91 -8.43 -2.95 7.13
CA ILE A 91 -7.34 -3.84 6.68
C ILE A 91 -6.42 -4.21 7.85
N GLN A 92 -6.12 -3.26 8.74
CA GLN A 92 -5.32 -3.56 9.93
C GLN A 92 -6.03 -4.55 10.84
N GLU A 93 -7.34 -4.38 11.05
CA GLU A 93 -8.14 -5.32 11.83
C GLU A 93 -8.18 -6.71 11.18
N LEU A 94 -8.39 -6.79 9.87
CA LEU A 94 -8.32 -8.04 9.10
C LEU A 94 -6.98 -8.75 9.28
N ILE A 95 -5.86 -8.02 9.13
CA ILE A 95 -4.52 -8.58 9.31
C ILE A 95 -4.34 -9.07 10.75
N ASN A 96 -4.75 -8.30 11.75
CA ASN A 96 -4.62 -8.69 13.15
C ASN A 96 -5.42 -9.96 13.48
N ASN A 97 -6.66 -10.06 12.99
CA ASN A 97 -7.49 -11.25 13.16
C ASN A 97 -6.85 -12.47 12.48
N TYR A 98 -6.37 -12.29 11.24
CA TYR A 98 -5.67 -13.33 10.51
C TYR A 98 -4.42 -13.83 11.26
N LEU A 99 -3.64 -12.92 11.84
CA LEU A 99 -2.45 -13.28 12.63
C LEU A 99 -2.82 -14.05 13.90
N GLN A 100 -3.88 -13.65 14.60
CA GLN A 100 -4.38 -14.35 15.79
C GLN A 100 -4.87 -15.77 15.47
N GLU A 101 -5.60 -15.94 14.37
CA GLU A 101 -6.12 -17.23 13.93
C GLU A 101 -5.02 -18.20 13.47
N ASN A 102 -3.94 -17.66 12.88
CA ASN A 102 -2.82 -18.44 12.38
C ASN A 102 -1.66 -18.59 13.40
N GLY A 103 -1.76 -17.96 14.58
CA GLY A 103 -0.80 -18.10 15.68
C GLY A 103 0.59 -17.55 15.38
N LEU A 104 0.69 -16.50 14.57
CA LEU A 104 1.93 -15.88 14.09
C LEU A 104 2.19 -14.49 14.70
#